data_AF-A0A1W9P9N1-F1
#
_entry.id   AF-A0A1W9P9N1-F1
#
_cell.length_a   1.000
_cell.length_b   1.000
_cell.length_c   1.000
_cell.angle_alpha   90.00
_cell.angle_beta   90.00
_cell.angle_gamma   90.00
#
_symmetry.space_group_name_H-M   'P 1'
#
loop_
_entity.id
_entity.type
_entity.pdbx_description
1 polymer ?
#
loop_
_entity_poly.entity_id
_entity_poly.type
_entity_poly.pdbx_seq_one_letter_code
_entity_poly.pdbx_strand_id
1 'polypeptide(L)'
;MKGIKTRWSPEEADLWTKEDYLTFVISPLIYFLLALGGIWCLLLRWYGWVVLGVSGLLIWLMIKIIDPKLKALSHDYEKKQKQFLEELEKIERWEN
;
A
#
# COMPACT_ATOMS: atom_id res chain seq x y z
N MET A 1 -21.25 -9.31 1.98
CA MET A 1 -19.84 -8.97 2.20
C MET A 1 -19.10 -9.17 0.88
N LYS A 2 -19.01 -8.12 0.03
CA LYS A 2 -18.26 -8.16 -1.22
C LYS A 2 -16.78 -8.12 -0.86
N GLY A 3 -16.13 -9.28 -0.94
CA GLY A 3 -14.73 -9.47 -0.59
C GLY A 3 -13.83 -8.57 -1.44
N ILE A 4 -12.81 -8.02 -0.77
CA ILE A 4 -11.71 -7.25 -1.36
C ILE A 4 -11.23 -7.97 -2.61
N LYS A 5 -11.24 -7.29 -3.76
CA LYS A 5 -10.71 -7.82 -5.02
C LYS A 5 -9.24 -8.16 -4.81
N THR A 6 -8.91 -9.44 -4.87
CA THR A 6 -7.57 -9.99 -4.68
C THR A 6 -6.78 -10.15 -5.98
N ARG A 7 -7.40 -9.87 -7.14
CA ARG A 7 -6.75 -9.87 -8.44
C ARG A 7 -6.96 -8.52 -9.11
N TRP A 8 -5.87 -7.81 -9.35
CA TRP A 8 -5.83 -6.56 -10.10
C TRP A 8 -5.05 -6.80 -11.39
N SER A 9 -5.59 -6.33 -12.51
CA SER A 9 -4.82 -6.19 -13.75
C SER A 9 -3.83 -5.02 -13.59
N PRO A 10 -2.62 -5.05 -14.18
CA PRO A 10 -1.67 -3.93 -14.11
C PRO A 10 -2.28 -2.58 -14.51
N GLU A 11 -3.14 -2.58 -15.52
CA GLU A 11 -3.84 -1.38 -16.01
C GLU A 11 -4.91 -0.87 -15.00
N GLU A 12 -5.56 -1.78 -14.28
CA GLU A 12 -6.51 -1.42 -13.21
C GLU A 12 -5.78 -1.04 -11.91
N ALA A 13 -4.57 -1.54 -11.70
CA ALA A 13 -3.71 -1.20 -10.57
C ALA A 13 -3.09 0.20 -10.72
N ASP A 14 -2.94 0.69 -11.95
CA ASP A 14 -2.48 2.07 -12.21
C ASP A 14 -3.61 3.10 -11.99
N LEU A 15 -4.87 2.68 -12.19
CA LEU A 15 -6.04 3.53 -11.96
C LEU A 15 -6.32 3.73 -10.46
N TRP A 16 -6.52 4.99 -10.06
CA TRP A 16 -6.96 5.34 -8.70
C TRP A 16 -8.33 4.74 -8.42
N THR A 17 -8.39 3.80 -7.49
CA THR A 17 -9.64 3.15 -7.11
C THR A 17 -10.23 3.85 -5.89
N LYS A 18 -11.56 3.72 -5.69
CA LYS A 18 -12.25 4.38 -4.56
C LYS A 18 -11.67 3.94 -3.20
N GLU A 19 -11.16 2.70 -3.14
CA GLU A 19 -10.45 2.17 -1.98
C GLU A 19 -9.12 2.88 -1.69
N ASP A 20 -8.40 3.37 -2.71
CA ASP A 20 -7.15 4.11 -2.51
C ASP A 20 -7.41 5.52 -2.02
N TYR A 21 -8.47 6.17 -2.51
CA TYR A 21 -8.88 7.48 -2.00
C TYR A 21 -9.28 7.39 -0.52
N LEU A 22 -9.99 6.32 -0.16
CA LEU A 22 -10.31 6.04 1.24
C LEU A 22 -9.04 5.82 2.07
N THR A 23 -8.09 5.03 1.55
CA THR A 23 -6.78 4.81 2.16
C THR A 23 -5.99 6.12 2.34
N PHE A 24 -6.03 7.01 1.35
CA PHE A 24 -5.35 8.31 1.39
C PHE A 24 -5.90 9.21 2.50
N VAL A 25 -7.22 9.21 2.73
CA VAL A 25 -7.87 9.96 3.82
C VAL A 25 -7.69 9.28 5.18
N ILE A 26 -7.72 7.94 5.22
CA ILE A 26 -7.53 7.18 6.46
C ILE A 26 -6.07 7.27 6.94
N SER A 27 -5.09 7.42 6.05
CA SER A 27 -3.66 7.52 6.39
C SER A 27 -3.34 8.63 7.41
N PRO A 28 -3.69 9.92 7.17
CA PRO A 28 -3.50 10.98 8.17
C PRO A 28 -4.29 10.70 9.45
N LEU A 29 -5.49 10.14 9.34
CA LEU A 29 -6.31 9.80 10.51
C LEU A 29 -5.61 8.76 11.41
N ILE A 30 -4.99 7.73 10.82
CA ILE A 30 -4.19 6.73 11.55
C ILE A 30 -3.02 7.41 12.27
N TYR A 31 -2.30 8.35 11.62
CA TYR A 31 -1.21 9.07 12.26
C TYR A 31 -1.70 9.89 13.47
N PHE A 32 -2.85 10.56 13.35
CA PHE A 32 -3.47 11.27 14.47
C PHE A 32 -3.87 10.33 15.61
N LEU A 33 -4.50 9.20 15.29
CA LEU A 33 -4.91 8.21 16.29
C LEU A 33 -3.71 7.57 17.00
N LEU A 34 -2.62 7.27 16.28
CA LEU A 34 -1.37 6.79 16.86
C LEU A 34 -0.74 7.83 17.79
N ALA A 35 -0.68 9.09 17.38
CA ALA A 35 -0.13 10.17 18.19
C ALA A 35 -0.95 10.36 19.48
N LEU A 36 -2.28 10.45 19.36
CA LEU A 36 -3.19 10.60 20.51
C LEU A 36 -3.18 9.36 21.42
N GLY A 37 -3.22 8.16 20.84
CA GLY A 37 -3.12 6.90 21.57
C GLY A 37 -1.80 6.79 22.33
N GLY A 38 -0.69 7.20 21.70
CA GLY A 38 0.63 7.27 22.33
C GLY A 38 0.67 8.24 23.50
N ILE A 39 0.16 9.46 23.34
CA ILE A 39 0.06 10.45 24.41
C ILE A 39 -0.77 9.90 25.59
N TRP A 40 -1.92 9.29 25.32
CA TRP A 40 -2.77 8.73 26.37
C TRP A 40 -2.17 7.51 27.07
N CYS A 41 -1.39 6.69 26.37
CA CYS A 41 -0.61 5.62 26.98
C CYS A 41 0.48 6.16 27.92
N LEU A 42 1.18 7.23 27.50
CA LEU A 42 2.18 7.89 28.35
C LEU A 42 1.56 8.49 29.61
N LEU A 43 0.31 8.94 29.53
CA LEU A 43 -0.48 9.41 30.67
C LEU A 43 -1.09 8.25 31.50
N LEU A 44 -0.68 6.99 31.26
CA LEU A 44 -1.20 5.76 31.88
C LEU A 44 -2.73 5.63 31.82
N ARG A 45 -3.38 6.24 30.82
CA ARG A 45 -4.82 6.15 30.66
C ARG A 45 -5.16 4.88 29.90
N TRP A 46 -6.06 4.06 30.46
CA TRP A 46 -6.44 2.78 29.87
C TRP A 46 -7.03 2.91 28.44
N TYR A 47 -7.72 4.02 28.16
CA TYR A 47 -8.23 4.33 26.81
C TYR A 47 -7.12 4.49 25.76
N GLY A 48 -5.89 4.86 26.14
CA GLY A 48 -4.77 4.97 25.21
C GLY A 48 -4.42 3.64 24.56
N TRP A 49 -4.44 2.56 25.36
CA TRP A 49 -4.18 1.20 24.86
C TRP A 49 -5.26 0.74 23.88
N VAL A 50 -6.53 1.09 24.15
CA VAL A 50 -7.65 0.81 23.24
C VAL A 50 -7.47 1.54 21.91
N VAL A 51 -7.10 2.82 21.95
CA VAL A 51 -6.88 3.65 20.76
C VAL A 51 -5.70 3.14 19.93
N LEU A 52 -4.61 2.72 20.57
CA LEU A 52 -3.49 2.07 19.87
C LEU A 52 -3.91 0.73 19.24
N GLY A 53 -4.70 -0.08 19.93
CA GLY A 53 -5.23 -1.33 19.37
C GLY A 53 -6.08 -1.11 18.12
N VAL A 54 -6.99 -0.12 18.15
CA VAL A 54 -7.80 0.26 17.00
C VAL A 54 -6.93 0.80 15.85
N SER A 55 -5.93 1.61 16.16
CA SER A 55 -4.98 2.13 15.17
C SER A 55 -4.21 1.01 14.49
N GLY A 56 -3.74 0.01 15.25
CA GLY A 56 -3.08 -1.17 14.72
C GLY A 56 -3.97 -1.98 13.78
N LEU A 57 -5.25 -2.16 14.12
CA LEU A 57 -6.22 -2.84 13.25
C LEU A 57 -6.44 -2.07 11.94
N LEU A 58 -6.55 -0.74 12.00
CA LEU A 58 -6.69 0.11 10.81
C LEU A 58 -5.47 0.02 9.89
N ILE A 59 -4.26 0.03 10.45
CA ILE A 59 -3.00 -0.17 9.69
C ILE A 59 -3.00 -1.53 9.02
N TRP A 60 -3.36 -2.59 9.73
CA TRP A 60 -3.40 -3.93 9.17
C TRP A 60 -4.39 -4.05 8.00
N LEU A 61 -5.59 -3.46 8.14
CA LEU A 61 -6.57 -3.39 7.05
C LEU A 61 -6.03 -2.62 5.85
N MET A 62 -5.35 -1.50 6.09
CA MET A 62 -4.72 -0.70 5.05
C MET A 62 -3.68 -1.50 4.27
N ILE A 63 -2.77 -2.19 4.96
CA ILE A 63 -1.75 -3.04 4.33
C ILE A 63 -2.41 -4.13 3.48
N LYS A 64 -3.49 -4.75 3.97
CA LYS A 64 -4.22 -5.76 3.22
C LYS A 64 -4.85 -5.25 1.92
N ILE A 65 -5.18 -3.97 1.85
CA ILE A 65 -5.76 -3.34 0.65
C ILE A 65 -4.64 -2.98 -0.33
N ILE A 66 -3.52 -2.41 0.15
CA ILE A 66 -2.42 -1.92 -0.70
C ILE A 66 -1.55 -3.08 -1.25
N ASP A 67 -1.22 -4.09 -0.43
CA ASP A 67 -0.31 -5.19 -0.81
C ASP A 67 -0.66 -5.92 -2.13
N PRO A 68 -1.92 -6.33 -2.39
CA PRO A 68 -2.26 -6.98 -3.66
C PRO A 68 -2.13 -6.05 -4.87
N LYS A 69 -2.30 -4.73 -4.67
CA LYS A 69 -2.17 -3.72 -5.73
C LYS A 69 -0.71 -3.44 -6.06
N LEU A 70 0.13 -3.30 -5.04
CA LEU A 70 1.58 -3.17 -5.18
C LEU A 70 2.20 -4.37 -5.92
N LYS A 71 1.79 -5.60 -5.58
CA LYS A 71 2.28 -6.81 -6.23
C LYS A 71 1.86 -6.93 -7.71
N ALA A 72 0.65 -6.48 -8.04
CA ALA A 72 0.20 -6.48 -9.43
C ALA A 72 1.01 -5.48 -10.27
N LEU A 73 1.31 -4.32 -9.70
CA LEU A 73 2.10 -3.28 -10.33
C LEU A 73 3.59 -3.66 -10.46
N SER A 74 4.18 -4.28 -9.43
CA SER A 74 5.59 -4.68 -9.44
C SER A 74 5.92 -5.68 -10.55
N HIS A 75 5.01 -6.62 -10.83
CA HIS A 75 5.20 -7.60 -11.89
C HIS A 75 5.21 -6.98 -13.30
N ASP A 76 4.49 -5.88 -13.51
CA ASP A 76 4.53 -5.14 -14.78
C ASP A 76 5.83 -4.33 -14.92
N TYR A 77 6.28 -3.70 -13.83
CA TYR A 77 7.57 -3.02 -13.79
C TYR A 77 8.74 -3.98 -14.02
N GLU A 78 8.72 -5.17 -13.43
CA GLU A 78 9.77 -6.19 -13.65
C GLU A 78 9.84 -6.62 -15.13
N LYS A 79 8.71 -6.77 -15.81
CA LYS A 79 8.68 -7.07 -17.25
C LYS A 79 9.28 -5.94 -18.08
N LYS A 80 8.90 -4.70 -17.80
CA LYS A 80 9.45 -3.52 -18.49
C LYS A 80 10.95 -3.40 -18.23
N GLN A 81 11.40 -3.59 -16.99
CA GLN A 81 12.82 -3.53 -16.62
C GLN A 81 13.63 -4.60 -17.34
N LYS A 82 13.09 -5.82 -17.48
CA LYS A 82 13.74 -6.88 -18.26
C LYS A 82 13.83 -6.53 -19.76
N GLN A 83 12.76 -5.99 -20.34
CA GLN A 83 12.78 -5.53 -21.74
C GLN A 83 13.80 -4.40 -21.96
N PHE A 84 13.88 -3.43 -21.05
CA PHE A 84 14.90 -2.38 -21.13
C PHE A 84 16.33 -2.93 -21.03
N LEU A 85 16.58 -3.93 -20.18
CA LEU A 85 17.89 -4.57 -20.11
C LEU A 85 18.24 -5.31 -21.41
N GLU A 86 17.29 -6.03 -22.00
CA GLU A 86 17.49 -6.71 -23.30
C GLU A 86 17.74 -5.71 -24.44
N GLU A 87 17.05 -4.57 -24.46
CA GLU A 87 17.29 -3.48 -25.42
C GLU A 87 18.68 -2.84 -25.22
N LEU A 88 19.08 -2.60 -23.96
CA LEU A 88 20.41 -2.08 -23.65
C LEU A 88 21.52 -3.04 -24.06
N GLU A 89 21.36 -4.34 -23.81
CA GLU A 89 22.34 -5.35 -24.24
C GLU A 89 22.47 -5.40 -25.77
N LYS A 90 21.37 -5.27 -26.52
CA LYS A 90 21.41 -5.18 -27.99
C LYS A 90 22.15 -3.93 -28.48
N ILE A 91 21.87 -2.78 -27.87
CA ILE A 91 22.58 -1.52 -28.17
C ILE A 91 24.09 -1.67 -27.88
N GLU A 92 24.46 -2.23 -26.72
CA GLU A 92 25.86 -2.43 -26.34
C GLU A 92 26.59 -3.42 -27.26
N ARG A 93 25.89 -4.47 -27.71
CA ARG A 93 26.42 -5.46 -28.67
C ARG A 93 26.40 -4.97 -30.12
N TRP A 94 25.86 -3.79 -30.40
CA TRP A 94 25.64 -3.26 -31.75
C TRP A 94 24.79 -4.19 -32.63
N GLU A 95 23.97 -5.04 -32.03
CA GLU A 95 22.94 -5.82 -32.71
C GLU A 95 21.70 -4.93 -32.83
N ASN A 96 21.62 -4.14 -33.91
CA ASN A 96 20.44 -3.33 -34.25
C ASN A 96 19.17 -4.18 -34.34
#